data_AF-A0A353Z3Y5-F1
#
_entry.id   AF-A0A353Z3Y5-F1
#
_cell.length_a   1.000
_cell.length_b   1.000
_cell.length_c   1.000
_cell.angle_alpha   90.00
_cell.angle_beta   90.00
_cell.angle_gamma   90.00
#
_symmetry.space_group_name_H-M   'P 1'
#
loop_
_entity.id
_entity.type
_entity.pdbx_description
1 polymer ?
#
loop_
_entity_poly.entity_id
_entity_poly.type
_entity_poly.pdbx_seq_one_letter_code
_entity_poly.pdbx_strand_id
1 'polypeptide(L)' 'MVVFFRNPQANIIAVETPQPLNAVNIQKLCWLFSGAVHLDVLEIEGKFIGPRKEMITPWSTNAV' A
#
# COMPACT_ATOMS: atom_id res chain seq x y z
N MET A 1 9.11 -6.77 -4.53
CA MET A 1 9.22 -5.29 -4.57
C MET A 1 8.21 -4.68 -3.63
N VAL A 2 8.50 -3.50 -3.10
CA VAL A 2 7.56 -2.75 -2.25
C VAL A 2 7.03 -1.59 -3.07
N VAL A 3 5.71 -1.43 -3.07
CA VAL A 3 5.01 -0.35 -3.75
C VAL A 3 4.29 0.49 -2.71
N PHE A 4 4.42 1.81 -2.81
CA PHE A 4 3.84 2.72 -1.84
C PHE A 4 2.56 3.38 -2.36
N PHE A 5 1.61 3.55 -1.45
CA PHE A 5 0.38 4.28 -1.66
C PHE A 5 0.19 5.26 -0.51
N ARG A 6 -0.33 6.46 -0.82
CA ARG A 6 -0.69 7.46 0.18
C ARG A 6 -2.19 7.70 0.15
N ASN A 7 -2.86 7.49 1.27
CA ASN A 7 -4.27 7.79 1.39
C ASN A 7 -4.53 9.29 1.62
N PRO A 8 -5.78 9.78 1.47
CA PRO A 8 -6.11 11.19 1.71
C PRO A 8 -5.83 11.67 3.15
N GLN A 9 -5.77 10.76 4.13
CA GLN A 9 -5.38 11.07 5.51
C GLN A 9 -3.85 11.09 5.72
N ALA A 10 -3.06 11.07 4.64
CA ALA A 10 -1.60 11.06 4.65
C ALA A 10 -0.92 9.82 5.27
N ASN A 11 -1.68 8.74 5.50
CA ASN A 11 -1.10 7.46 5.87
C ASN A 11 -0.42 6.82 4.66
N ILE A 12 0.72 6.17 4.92
CA ILE A 12 1.46 5.41 3.92
C ILE A 12 1.09 3.94 4.05
N ILE A 13 0.73 3.33 2.93
CA ILE A 13 0.47 1.91 2.79
C ILE A 13 1.59 1.34 1.92
N ALA A 14 2.33 0.38 2.45
CA ALA A 14 3.39 -0.33 1.74
C ALA A 14 2.89 -1.73 1.36
N VAL A 15 2.88 -2.02 0.06
CA VAL A 15 2.44 -3.31 -0.47
C VAL A 15 3.65 -4.07 -1.00
N GLU A 16 3.92 -5.23 -0.41
CA GLU A 16 4.91 -6.16 -0.94
C GLU A 16 4.28 -7.04 -2.01
N THR A 17 4.90 -7.07 -3.19
CA THR A 17 4.46 -7.89 -4.32
C THR A 17 5.66 -8.57 -4.97
N PRO A 18 5.54 -9.85 -5.38
CA PRO A 18 6.61 -10.56 -6.08
C PRO A 18 6.85 -10.02 -7.51
N GLN A 19 5.87 -9.34 -8.10
CA GLN A 19 5.90 -8.87 -9.50
C GLN A 19 5.54 -7.38 -9.63
N PRO A 20 5.95 -6.70 -10.72
CA PRO A 20 5.51 -5.34 -11.01
C PRO A 20 4.00 -5.26 -11.12
N LEU A 21 3.40 -4.21 -10.51
CA LEU A 21 1.98 -3.95 -10.66
C LEU A 21 1.71 -3.27 -12.00
N ASN A 22 0.71 -3.77 -12.73
CA ASN A 22 0.22 -3.09 -13.92
C ASN A 22 -0.75 -1.95 -13.54
N ALA A 23 -1.06 -1.08 -14.50
CA ALA A 23 -1.95 0.07 -14.27
C ALA A 23 -3.34 -0.34 -13.73
N VAL A 24 -3.87 -1.47 -14.19
CA VAL A 24 -5.18 -1.99 -13.74
C VAL A 24 -5.15 -2.37 -12.25
N ASN A 25 -4.11 -3.08 -11.82
CA ASN A 25 -3.94 -3.49 -10.43
C ASN A 25 -3.66 -2.29 -9.53
N ILE A 26 -2.86 -1.32 -10.00
CA ILE A 26 -2.66 -0.05 -9.29
C ILE A 26 -4.01 0.63 -9.07
N GLN A 27 -4.84 0.75 -10.10
CA GLN A 27 -6.14 1.41 -10.00
C GLN A 27 -7.09 0.67 -9.03
N LYS A 28 -7.10 -0.66 -9.05
CA LYS A 28 -7.84 -1.49 -8.08
C LYS A 28 -7.35 -1.26 -6.64
N LEU A 29 -6.04 -1.19 -6.43
CA LEU A 29 -5.45 -0.94 -5.11
C LEU A 29 -5.73 0.48 -4.63
N CYS A 30 -5.68 1.48 -5.52
CA CYS A 30 -6.09 2.84 -5.22
C CYS A 30 -7.54 2.88 -4.71
N TRP A 31 -8.44 2.14 -5.35
CA TRP A 31 -9.83 2.00 -4.91
C TRP A 31 -9.93 1.26 -3.56
N LEU A 32 -9.27 0.11 -3.42
CA LEU A 32 -9.28 -0.72 -2.20
C LEU A 32 -8.78 0.06 -0.98
N PHE A 33 -7.76 0.90 -1.16
CA PHE A 33 -7.19 1.74 -0.12
C PHE A 33 -7.93 3.08 0.05
N SER A 34 -9.23 3.11 -0.26
CA SER A 34 -10.12 4.25 -0.05
C SER A 34 -9.67 5.52 -0.79
N GLY A 35 -9.25 5.37 -2.05
CA GLY A 35 -8.80 6.48 -2.89
C GLY A 35 -7.34 6.87 -2.66
N ALA A 36 -6.50 5.93 -2.22
CA ALA A 36 -5.07 6.18 -2.09
C ALA A 36 -4.43 6.40 -3.46
N VAL A 37 -3.39 7.23 -3.49
CA VAL A 37 -2.62 7.54 -4.69
C VAL A 37 -1.33 6.73 -4.65
N HIS A 38 -1.02 6.08 -5.77
CA HIS A 38 0.26 5.38 -5.94
C HIS A 38 1.41 6.39 -5.96
N LEU A 39 2.44 6.12 -5.17
CA LEU A 39 3.69 6.89 -5.15
C LEU A 39 4.73 6.14 -5.99
N ASP A 40 5.15 6.75 -7.09
CA ASP A 40 6.22 6.23 -7.96
C ASP A 40 7.60 6.56 -7.38
N VAL A 41 7.89 5.97 -6.22
CA VAL A 41 9.14 6.14 -5.47
C VAL A 41 9.62 4.78 -4.96
N LEU A 42 10.93 4.57 -4.98
CA LEU A 42 11.55 3.33 -4.48
C LEU A 42 11.72 3.34 -2.96
N GLU A 43 11.87 4.52 -2.36
CA GLU A 43 12.10 4.72 -0.94
C GLU A 43 11.36 5.95 -0.45
N ILE A 44 10.95 5.95 0.82
CA ILE A 44 10.32 7.09 1.49
C ILE A 44 11.07 7.35 2.79
N GLU A 45 11.65 8.54 2.92
CA GLU A 45 12.32 8.98 4.13
C GLU A 45 11.33 9.54 5.16
N GLY A 46 11.56 9.23 6.43
CA GLY A 46 10.74 9.75 7.53
C GLY A 46 10.65 8.81 8.72
N LYS A 47 9.95 9.27 9.76
CA LYS A 47 9.58 8.43 10.90
C LYS A 47 8.15 7.94 10.71
N PHE A 48 7.98 6.64 10.51
CA PHE A 48 6.70 5.99 10.34
C PHE A 48 6.38 5.12 11.56
N ILE A 49 5.14 5.18 12.03
CA ILE A 49 4.64 4.34 13.11
C ILE A 49 3.51 3.51 12.52
N GLY A 50 3.62 2.19 12.65
CA GLY A 50 2.64 1.27 12.09
C GLY A 50 2.71 -0.11 12.74
N PRO A 51 1.77 -1.00 12.37
CA PRO A 51 1.80 -2.39 12.80
C PRO A 51 3.05 -3.10 12.28
N ARG A 52 3.52 -4.13 12.99
CA ARG A 52 4.64 -4.95 12.53
C ARG A 52 4.27 -5.65 11.21
N LYS A 53 5.25 -5.91 10.34
CA LYS A 53 5.03 -6.62 9.07
C LYS A 53 4.32 -7.96 9.25
N GLU A 54 4.58 -8.68 10.36
CA GLU A 54 3.91 -9.96 10.68
C GLU A 54 2.51 -9.80 11.29
N MET A 55 2.06 -8.58 11.57
CA MET A 55 0.78 -8.31 12.20
C MET A 55 -0.32 -8.28 11.14
N ILE A 56 -1.04 -9.39 11.04
CA ILE A 56 -2.22 -9.54 10.19
C ILE A 56 -3.30 -8.58 10.71
N THR A 57 -3.59 -7.52 9.97
CA THR A 57 -4.78 -6.70 10.24
C THR A 57 -6.04 -7.46 9.80
N PRO A 58 -7.22 -7.23 10.40
CA PRO A 58 -8.44 -7.93 10.00
C PRO A 58 -8.79 -7.82 8.51
N TRP A 59 -8.31 -6.78 7.83
CA TRP A 59 -8.43 -6.57 6.39
C TRP A 59 -7.57 -7.53 5.54
N SER A 60 -6.52 -8.12 6.12
CA SER A 60 -5.59 -9.02 5.44
C SER A 60 -6.19 -10.37 5.08
N THR A 61 -7.29 -10.79 5.72
CA THR A 61 -7.92 -12.10 5.47
C THR A 61 -9.12 -12.01 4.51
N ASN A 62 -9.61 -10.80 4.20
CA ASN A 62 -10.87 -10.61 3.47
C ASN A 62 -10.75 -9.82 2.15
N ALA A 63 -9.53 -9.45 1.74
CA ALA A 63 -9.29 -8.85 0.43
C ALA A 63 -9.20 -9.96 -0.64
N VAL A 64 -10.36 -10.46 -1.06
CA VAL A 64 -10.54 -11.30 -2.26
C VAL A 64 -10.82 -10.40 -3.46
#